data_AF-A0A378YVM7-F1
#
_entry.id   AF-A0A378YVM7-F1
#
_cell.length_a   1.000
_cell.length_b   1.000
_cell.length_c   1.000
_cell.angle_alpha   90.00
_cell.angle_beta   90.00
_cell.angle_gamma   90.00
#
_symmetry.space_group_name_H-M   'P 1'
#
loop_
_entity.id
_entity.type
_entity.pdbx_description
1 polymer ?
#
loop_
_entity_poly.entity_id
_entity_poly.type
_entity_poly.pdbx_seq_one_letter_code
_entity_poly.pdbx_strand_id
1 'polypeptide(L)' 'MDIIQVAFDSPEKQAVVGCFSTPQPEDQYPYQEAVPVNDERLLAFYAAVPESQKGIVPIPTE' A
#
# COMPACT_ATOMS: atom_id res chain seq x y z
N MET A 1 3.90 13.23 9.41
CA MET A 1 3.32 12.87 8.11
C MET A 1 3.76 11.45 7.89
N ASP A 2 2.84 10.54 8.12
CA ASP A 2 3.16 9.12 8.22
C ASP A 2 3.29 8.53 6.81
N ILE A 3 4.21 7.57 6.67
CA ILE A 3 4.53 6.91 5.41
C ILE A 3 4.26 5.41 5.54
N ILE A 4 3.70 4.83 4.48
CA ILE A 4 3.40 3.40 4.39
C ILE A 4 4.16 2.82 3.20
N GLN A 5 4.76 1.64 3.38
CA GLN A 5 5.36 0.91 2.27
C GLN A 5 4.26 0.23 1.47
N VAL A 6 4.20 0.47 0.18
CA VAL A 6 3.21 -0.12 -0.72
C VAL A 6 3.89 -0.81 -1.89
N ALA A 7 3.28 -1.88 -2.37
CA ALA A 7 3.61 -2.48 -3.65
C ALA A 7 2.56 -2.10 -4.69
N PHE A 8 3.01 -1.94 -5.93
CA PHE A 8 2.20 -1.62 -7.09
C PHE A 8 2.13 -2.77 -8.07
N ASP A 9 1.13 -2.72 -8.94
CA ASP A 9 0.89 -3.68 -10.01
C ASP A 9 1.97 -3.66 -11.10
N SER A 10 2.60 -2.51 -11.32
CA SER A 10 3.43 -2.23 -12.50
C SER A 10 4.44 -1.09 -12.24
N PRO A 11 5.45 -0.90 -13.13
CA PRO A 11 6.36 0.25 -13.06
C PRO A 11 5.63 1.60 -13.13
N GLU A 12 4.47 1.65 -13.77
CA GLU A 12 3.61 2.83 -13.91
C GLU A 12 2.88 3.19 -12.60
N LYS A 13 2.89 2.28 -11.61
CA LYS A 13 2.37 2.48 -10.25
C LYS A 13 0.92 2.97 -10.22
N GLN A 14 0.05 2.37 -11.03
CA GLN A 14 -1.34 2.79 -11.18
C GLN A 14 -2.23 2.28 -10.04
N ALA A 15 -1.99 1.07 -9.54
CA ALA A 15 -2.77 0.47 -8.48
C ALA A 15 -1.88 -0.09 -7.36
N VAL A 16 -2.29 0.13 -6.12
CA VAL A 16 -1.67 -0.54 -4.96
C VAL A 16 -2.21 -1.98 -4.90
N VAL A 17 -1.30 -2.94 -4.75
CA VAL A 17 -1.62 -4.38 -4.63
C VAL A 17 -1.24 -4.95 -3.26
N GLY A 18 -0.54 -4.19 -2.43
CA GLY A 18 -0.21 -4.58 -1.07
C GLY A 18 0.36 -3.42 -0.25
N CYS A 19 0.16 -3.50 1.07
CA CYS A 19 0.69 -2.56 2.05
C CYS A 19 1.53 -3.33 3.08
N PHE A 20 2.67 -2.78 3.46
CA PHE A 20 3.66 -3.44 4.32
C PHE A 20 4.19 -2.48 5.37
N SER A 21 4.65 -3.02 6.50
CA SER A 21 5.32 -2.24 7.55
C SER A 21 6.79 -1.98 7.25
N THR A 22 7.41 -2.77 6.36
CA THR A 22 8.81 -2.64 5.94
C THR A 22 8.94 -2.85 4.43
N PRO A 23 10.02 -2.38 3.81
CA PRO A 23 10.35 -2.74 2.43
C PRO A 23 10.36 -4.26 2.25
N GLN A 24 9.87 -4.72 1.11
CA GLN A 24 9.82 -6.13 0.74
C GLN A 24 10.98 -6.51 -0.18
N PRO A 25 11.30 -7.80 -0.33
CA PRO A 25 12.30 -8.24 -1.29
C PRO A 25 11.96 -7.82 -2.73
N GLU A 26 12.93 -7.23 -3.44
CA GLU A 26 12.74 -6.70 -4.80
C GLU A 26 12.44 -7.78 -5.85
N ASP A 27 12.86 -9.03 -5.60
CA ASP A 27 12.57 -10.17 -6.46
C ASP A 27 11.07 -10.56 -6.44
N GLN A 28 10.35 -10.20 -5.37
CA GLN A 28 8.92 -10.46 -5.21
C GLN A 28 8.06 -9.22 -5.45
N TYR A 29 8.56 -8.05 -5.06
CA TYR A 29 7.87 -6.78 -5.17
C TYR A 29 8.78 -5.73 -5.83
N PRO A 30 9.01 -5.82 -7.15
CA PRO A 30 9.92 -4.94 -7.87
C PRO A 30 9.41 -3.50 -7.97
N TYR A 31 8.10 -3.29 -7.80
CA TYR A 31 7.46 -1.98 -7.89
C TYR A 31 6.92 -1.59 -6.52
N GLN A 32 7.79 -1.16 -5.62
CA GLN A 32 7.41 -0.71 -4.28
C GLN A 32 7.90 0.69 -3.99
N GLU A 33 7.21 1.40 -3.10
CA GLU A 33 7.58 2.74 -2.66
C GLU A 33 7.00 3.04 -1.28
N ALA A 34 7.65 3.95 -0.55
CA ALA A 34 7.06 4.58 0.62
C ALA A 34 6.17 5.74 0.17
N VAL A 35 4.85 5.62 0.36
CA VAL A 35 3.89 6.68 0.03
C VAL A 35 3.31 7.31 1.30
N PRO A 36 2.87 8.57 1.24
CA PRO A 36 2.10 9.18 2.31
C PRO A 36 0.78 8.44 2.60
N VAL A 37 0.32 8.49 3.85
CA VAL A 37 -0.99 7.93 4.26
C VAL A 37 -2.19 8.50 3.48
N ASN A 38 -2.06 9.69 2.89
CA ASN A 38 -3.08 10.36 2.08
C ASN A 38 -2.91 10.17 0.56
N ASP A 39 -2.07 9.23 0.11
CA ASP A 39 -1.95 8.88 -1.30
C ASP A 39 -3.29 8.35 -1.85
N GLU A 40 -3.77 8.95 -2.94
CA GLU A 40 -5.09 8.63 -3.50
C GLU A 40 -5.22 7.14 -3.90
N ARG A 41 -4.13 6.51 -4.34
CA ARG A 41 -4.11 5.09 -4.74
C ARG A 41 -4.19 4.19 -3.52
N LEU A 42 -3.55 4.60 -2.42
CA LEU A 42 -3.63 3.91 -1.14
C LEU A 42 -5.05 3.99 -0.56
N LEU A 43 -5.67 5.18 -0.60
CA LEU A 43 -7.05 5.37 -0.16
C LEU A 43 -8.03 4.53 -0.99
N ALA A 44 -7.84 4.49 -2.32
CA ALA A 44 -8.64 3.64 -3.20
C ALA A 44 -8.48 2.14 -2.89
N PHE A 45 -7.28 1.69 -2.57
CA PHE A 45 -7.02 0.32 -2.13
C PHE A 45 -7.77 0.01 -0.82
N TYR A 46 -7.64 0.83 0.23
CA TYR A 46 -8.36 0.60 1.50
C TYR A 46 -9.88 0.61 1.35
N ALA A 47 -10.41 1.44 0.44
CA ALA A 47 -11.83 1.45 0.14
C ALA A 47 -12.31 0.11 -0.48
N ALA A 48 -11.44 -0.58 -1.23
CA ALA A 48 -11.73 -1.88 -1.82
C ALA A 48 -11.45 -3.07 -0.89
N VAL A 49 -10.63 -2.90 0.16
CA VAL A 49 -10.35 -3.96 1.14
C VAL A 49 -11.64 -4.36 1.87
N PRO A 50 -12.02 -5.65 1.88
CA PRO A 50 -13.16 -6.13 2.64
C PRO A 50 -13.03 -5.78 4.13
N GLU A 51 -14.13 -5.40 4.79
CA GLU A 51 -14.14 -5.06 6.23
C GLU A 51 -13.44 -6.13 7.11
N SER A 52 -13.65 -7.42 6.79
CA SER A 52 -13.03 -8.54 7.49
C SER A 52 -11.49 -8.56 7.41
N GLN A 53 -10.90 -7.87 6.44
CA GLN A 53 -9.45 -7.80 6.24
C GLN A 53 -8.84 -6.47 6.71
N LYS A 54 -9.64 -5.45 7.04
CA LYS A 54 -9.12 -4.15 7.48
C LYS A 54 -8.32 -4.21 8.79
N GLY A 55 -8.56 -5.21 9.64
CA GLY A 55 -7.80 -5.42 10.87
C GLY A 55 -6.38 -5.97 10.69
N ILE A 56 -6.03 -6.46 9.49
CA ILE A 56 -4.70 -7.04 9.19
C ILE A 56 -3.90 -6.21 8.18
N VAL A 57 -4.52 -5.22 7.54
CA VAL A 57 -3.85 -4.29 6.62
C VAL A 57 -3.50 -3.01 7.41
N PRO A 58 -2.24 -2.51 7.37
CA PRO A 58 -1.84 -1.34 8.16
C PRO A 58 -2.68 -0.09 7.85
N ILE A 59 -3.67 0.27 8.66
CA ILE A 59 -4.56 1.40 8.36
C ILE A 59 -3.74 2.70 8.27
N PRO A 60 -3.94 3.56 7.25
CA PRO A 60 -3.38 4.90 7.26
C PRO A 60 -4.04 5.68 8.39
N THR A 61 -3.36 5.83 9.53
CA THR A 61 -3.80 6.73 10.59
C THR A 61 -3.23 8.12 10.33
N GLU A 62 -4.05 9.15 10.55
CA GLU A 62 -3.65 10.57 10.47
C GLU A 62 -2.61 10.97 11.53
#